data_AF-A0A958U4Y1-F1
#
_entry.id   AF-A0A958U4Y1-F1
#
_cell.length_a   1.000
_cell.length_b   1.000
_cell.length_c   1.000
_cell.angle_alpha   90.00
_cell.angle_beta   90.00
_cell.angle_gamma   90.00
#
_symmetry.space_group_name_H-M   'P 1'
#
loop_
_entity.id
_entity.type
_entity.pdbx_description
1 polymer ?
#
loop_
_entity_poly.entity_id
_entity_poly.type
_entity_poly.pdbx_seq_one_letter_code
_entity_poly.pdbx_strand_id
1 'polypeptide(L)'
;EGWSDYLGLMLTMHSGDQAEDIRGMAFYASGNPNGIREAPYSTDFGINDYTYADINGNVSVPHGVGFVWSTMLWEMTWDLIDQYGFDPDIYNGTGGNNIALQLVMDGMKLQPCGPGFVDGRDAILEADALSNGGANYCLIWNAFARRGLGLSASQGSPSSISDGTEAFDVPAECELGYSDLNFDTNFSIYPNPSKGVINIASKVNLGDTNVAIVDINGRVVYNQTVTIGNLVTIDASKLTTGIYIVKIDGGNYTHNSKLIIR
;
A
#
# COMPACT_ATOMS: atom_id res chain seq x y z
N GLU A 1 19.74 -8.31 14.99
CA GLU A 1 19.44 -9.30 13.94
C GLU A 1 18.68 -8.73 12.76
N GLY A 2 17.35 -8.52 12.83
CA GLY A 2 16.57 -8.19 11.62
C GLY A 2 17.00 -6.94 10.85
N TRP A 3 17.28 -5.83 11.53
CA TRP A 3 17.84 -4.63 10.87
C TRP A 3 19.17 -4.91 10.15
N SER A 4 20.01 -5.78 10.70
CA SER A 4 21.31 -6.12 10.10
C SER A 4 21.14 -6.91 8.80
N ASP A 5 20.21 -7.87 8.78
CA ASP A 5 19.88 -8.62 7.57
C ASP A 5 19.31 -7.70 6.50
N TYR A 6 18.34 -6.87 6.88
CA TYR A 6 17.74 -5.87 6.00
C TYR A 6 18.78 -4.96 5.35
N LEU A 7 19.71 -4.40 6.11
CA LEU A 7 20.79 -3.57 5.56
C LEU A 7 21.69 -4.35 4.59
N GLY A 8 21.99 -5.62 4.90
CA GLY A 8 22.74 -6.49 3.99
C GLY A 8 22.00 -6.74 2.67
N LEU A 9 20.69 -6.96 2.73
CA LEU A 9 19.84 -7.11 1.55
C LEU A 9 19.83 -5.83 0.72
N MET A 10 19.52 -4.68 1.32
CA MET A 10 19.45 -3.38 0.64
C MET A 10 20.75 -3.01 -0.07
N LEU A 11 21.90 -3.24 0.58
CA LEU A 11 23.22 -2.93 0.00
C LEU A 11 23.63 -3.87 -1.14
N THR A 12 22.92 -4.98 -1.32
CA THR A 12 23.18 -5.96 -2.37
C THR A 12 22.05 -6.03 -3.40
N MET A 13 21.04 -5.16 -3.32
CA MET A 13 20.03 -5.03 -4.36
C MET A 13 20.63 -4.44 -5.63
N HIS A 14 20.14 -4.87 -6.79
CA HIS A 14 20.55 -4.35 -8.07
C HIS A 14 19.39 -4.28 -9.07
N SER A 15 19.58 -3.45 -10.10
CA SER A 15 18.60 -3.33 -11.17
C SER A 15 18.28 -4.69 -11.79
N GLY A 16 16.99 -4.99 -11.93
CA GLY A 16 16.49 -6.26 -12.46
C GLY A 16 16.04 -7.27 -11.39
N ASP A 17 16.40 -7.07 -10.12
CA ASP A 17 15.81 -7.83 -9.01
C ASP A 17 14.26 -7.70 -9.03
N GLN A 18 13.57 -8.75 -8.62
CA GLN A 18 12.10 -8.80 -8.46
C GLN A 18 11.72 -9.09 -7.00
N ALA A 19 10.49 -8.74 -6.63
CA ALA A 19 9.97 -8.91 -5.28
C ALA A 19 9.96 -10.38 -4.83
N GLU A 20 9.66 -11.28 -5.76
CA GLU A 20 9.53 -12.71 -5.53
C GLU A 20 10.88 -13.47 -5.58
N ASP A 21 11.98 -12.81 -5.94
CA ASP A 21 13.28 -13.47 -6.07
C ASP A 21 13.72 -14.16 -4.76
N ILE A 22 14.43 -15.29 -4.91
CA ILE A 22 15.00 -16.04 -3.79
C ILE A 22 16.24 -15.31 -3.26
N ARG A 23 16.11 -14.55 -2.16
CA ARG A 23 17.23 -13.83 -1.53
C ARG A 23 17.69 -14.52 -0.24
N GLY A 24 18.60 -15.48 -0.36
CA GLY A 24 19.20 -16.17 0.78
C GLY A 24 20.29 -15.36 1.49
N MET A 25 20.28 -15.30 2.83
CA MET A 25 21.36 -14.65 3.58
C MET A 25 22.63 -15.50 3.65
N ALA A 26 23.77 -14.87 3.39
CA ALA A 26 25.10 -15.48 3.48
C ALA A 26 25.28 -16.75 2.62
N PHE A 27 24.52 -16.89 1.52
CA PHE A 27 24.51 -18.09 0.67
C PHE A 27 25.91 -18.49 0.14
N TYR A 28 26.76 -17.51 -0.18
CA TYR A 28 28.13 -17.76 -0.63
C TYR A 28 28.99 -18.35 0.49
N ALA A 29 28.95 -17.77 1.69
CA ALA A 29 29.77 -18.20 2.82
C ALA A 29 29.32 -19.54 3.40
N SER A 30 28.02 -19.83 3.38
CA SER A 30 27.47 -21.09 3.85
C SER A 30 27.54 -22.22 2.82
N GLY A 31 27.72 -21.89 1.53
CA GLY A 31 27.59 -22.86 0.44
C GLY A 31 26.17 -23.38 0.24
N ASN A 32 25.16 -22.73 0.84
CA ASN A 32 23.75 -23.07 0.72
C ASN A 32 23.03 -21.98 -0.09
N PRO A 33 22.45 -22.28 -1.27
CA PRO A 33 21.75 -21.27 -2.08
C PRO A 33 20.59 -20.59 -1.34
N ASN A 34 19.96 -21.27 -0.37
CA ASN A 34 18.86 -20.71 0.42
C ASN A 34 19.35 -19.85 1.60
N GLY A 35 20.65 -19.82 1.86
CA GLY A 35 21.24 -19.06 2.95
C GLY A 35 21.17 -19.76 4.32
N ILE A 36 21.21 -18.95 5.38
CA ILE A 36 21.31 -19.41 6.79
C ILE A 36 20.06 -19.12 7.63
N ARG A 37 19.04 -18.48 7.06
CA ARG A 37 17.78 -18.19 7.75
C ARG A 37 16.76 -19.29 7.48
N GLU A 38 15.63 -19.19 8.16
CA GLU A 38 14.52 -20.12 8.12
C GLU A 38 13.98 -20.33 6.69
N ALA A 39 13.90 -19.24 5.92
CA ALA A 39 13.65 -19.25 4.48
C ALA A 39 14.42 -18.11 3.78
N PRO A 40 14.53 -18.12 2.44
CA PRO A 40 14.97 -16.96 1.69
C PRO A 40 14.03 -15.76 1.90
N TYR A 41 14.54 -14.52 1.84
CA TYR A 41 13.66 -13.35 1.76
C TYR A 41 13.03 -13.29 0.37
N SER A 42 11.70 -13.17 0.34
CA SER A 42 10.87 -13.09 -0.87
C SER A 42 9.48 -12.61 -0.45
N THR A 43 8.79 -11.87 -1.32
CA THR A 43 7.37 -11.52 -1.13
C THR A 43 6.43 -12.66 -1.51
N ASP A 44 6.93 -13.71 -2.19
CA ASP A 44 6.15 -14.90 -2.50
C ASP A 44 5.99 -15.77 -1.24
N PHE A 45 4.74 -15.90 -0.78
CA PHE A 45 4.38 -16.76 0.35
C PHE A 45 4.65 -18.25 0.08
N GLY A 46 4.81 -18.68 -1.17
CA GLY A 46 5.28 -20.03 -1.50
C GLY A 46 6.76 -20.25 -1.18
N ILE A 47 7.55 -19.17 -1.07
CA ILE A 47 8.98 -19.21 -0.72
C ILE A 47 9.18 -18.87 0.76
N ASN A 48 8.46 -17.88 1.28
CA ASN A 48 8.55 -17.42 2.66
C ASN A 48 7.16 -17.03 3.17
N ASP A 49 6.55 -17.91 3.96
CA ASP A 49 5.21 -17.75 4.55
C ASP A 49 5.21 -17.21 5.98
N TYR A 50 6.37 -16.84 6.52
CA TYR A 50 6.50 -16.45 7.92
C TYR A 50 5.74 -15.15 8.24
N THR A 51 5.04 -15.15 9.36
CA THR A 51 4.29 -14.02 9.91
C THR A 51 4.74 -13.69 11.34
N TYR A 52 4.14 -12.65 11.93
CA TYR A 52 4.40 -12.26 13.30
C TYR A 52 4.14 -13.40 14.30
N ALA A 53 3.15 -14.27 14.07
CA ALA A 53 2.88 -15.40 14.97
C ALA A 53 4.05 -16.38 15.10
N ASP A 54 4.92 -16.49 14.11
CA ASP A 54 6.02 -17.46 14.11
C ASP A 54 7.13 -17.16 15.12
N ILE A 55 7.18 -15.92 15.65
CA ILE A 55 8.12 -15.63 16.73
C ILE A 55 7.81 -16.44 17.99
N ASN A 56 6.57 -16.93 18.14
CA ASN A 56 6.13 -17.74 19.27
C ASN A 56 6.54 -19.22 19.11
N GLY A 57 7.84 -19.48 19.22
CA GLY A 57 8.39 -20.83 19.33
C GLY A 57 8.66 -21.56 18.01
N ASN A 58 8.36 -20.97 16.86
CA ASN A 58 8.65 -21.57 15.55
C ASN A 58 10.03 -21.16 15.00
N VAL A 59 10.66 -20.13 15.56
CA VAL A 59 11.93 -19.59 15.09
C VAL A 59 12.94 -19.39 16.22
N SER A 60 14.22 -19.27 15.84
CA SER A 60 15.31 -19.10 16.81
C SER A 60 15.39 -17.68 17.39
N VAL A 61 15.87 -17.54 18.63
CA VAL A 61 16.17 -16.23 19.24
C VAL A 61 17.69 -16.03 19.32
N PRO A 62 18.23 -14.88 18.90
CA PRO A 62 17.55 -13.73 18.31
C PRO A 62 17.40 -13.80 16.78
N HIS A 63 18.05 -14.77 16.13
CA HIS A 63 18.25 -14.78 14.68
C HIS A 63 16.95 -14.95 13.88
N GLY A 64 16.14 -15.94 14.24
CA GLY A 64 14.85 -16.21 13.60
C GLY A 64 13.81 -15.14 13.87
N VAL A 65 13.78 -14.57 15.09
CA VAL A 65 12.98 -13.37 15.38
C VAL A 65 13.42 -12.20 14.48
N GLY A 66 14.73 -12.01 14.33
CA GLY A 66 15.27 -11.03 13.39
C GLY A 66 14.88 -11.30 11.94
N PHE A 67 14.88 -12.55 11.53
CA PHE A 67 14.43 -12.96 10.20
C PHE A 67 12.99 -12.53 9.94
N VAL A 68 12.05 -12.82 10.86
CA VAL A 68 10.64 -12.38 10.73
C VAL A 68 10.53 -10.86 10.59
N TRP A 69 11.27 -10.09 11.40
CA TRP A 69 11.29 -8.63 11.29
C TRP A 69 11.80 -8.15 9.92
N SER A 70 12.91 -8.71 9.44
CA SER A 70 13.47 -8.34 8.14
C SER A 70 12.55 -8.73 6.98
N THR A 71 11.79 -9.81 7.10
CA THR A 71 10.77 -10.22 6.13
C THR A 71 9.68 -9.15 5.99
N MET A 72 9.23 -8.53 7.09
CA MET A 72 8.26 -7.42 7.06
C MET A 72 8.84 -6.18 6.37
N LEU A 73 10.09 -5.83 6.67
CA LEU A 73 10.76 -4.70 6.01
C LEU A 73 10.97 -4.94 4.51
N TRP A 74 11.18 -6.20 4.12
CA TRP A 74 11.31 -6.60 2.72
C TRP A 74 10.01 -6.35 1.93
N GLU A 75 8.84 -6.70 2.50
CA GLU A 75 7.53 -6.38 1.91
C GLU A 75 7.39 -4.87 1.67
N MET A 76 7.66 -4.07 2.70
CA MET A 76 7.53 -2.61 2.62
C MET A 76 8.44 -2.03 1.54
N THR A 77 9.65 -2.57 1.42
CA THR A 77 10.63 -2.12 0.44
C THR A 77 10.13 -2.35 -0.98
N TRP A 78 9.58 -3.53 -1.27
CA TRP A 78 9.05 -3.83 -2.59
C TRP A 78 7.79 -3.05 -2.91
N ASP A 79 6.86 -2.89 -1.96
CA ASP A 79 5.68 -2.03 -2.13
C ASP A 79 6.09 -0.58 -2.49
N LEU A 80 7.17 -0.06 -1.88
CA LEU A 80 7.73 1.25 -2.20
C LEU A 80 8.42 1.26 -3.57
N ILE A 81 9.18 0.23 -3.92
CA ILE A 81 9.83 0.10 -5.23
C ILE A 81 8.78 0.03 -6.34
N ASP A 82 7.67 -0.68 -6.14
CA ASP A 82 6.58 -0.74 -7.10
C ASP A 82 5.93 0.63 -7.32
N GLN A 83 5.79 1.42 -6.25
CA GLN A 83 5.20 2.75 -6.31
C GLN A 83 6.15 3.81 -6.94
N TYR A 84 7.44 3.77 -6.62
CA TYR A 84 8.39 4.85 -6.93
C TYR A 84 9.52 4.44 -7.89
N GLY A 85 9.58 3.18 -8.29
CA GLY A 85 10.67 2.59 -9.06
C GLY A 85 11.92 2.30 -8.22
N PHE A 86 12.82 1.50 -8.77
CA PHE A 86 14.15 1.26 -8.19
C PHE A 86 15.17 2.28 -8.72
N ASP A 87 16.05 2.77 -7.84
CA ASP A 87 17.18 3.64 -8.20
C ASP A 87 18.50 3.03 -7.70
N PRO A 88 19.47 2.74 -8.59
CA PRO A 88 20.75 2.16 -8.19
C PRO A 88 21.66 3.12 -7.40
N ASP A 89 21.41 4.43 -7.39
CA ASP A 89 22.17 5.36 -6.55
C ASP A 89 21.58 5.37 -5.12
N ILE A 90 22.18 4.58 -4.23
CA ILE A 90 21.73 4.50 -2.84
C ILE A 90 21.91 5.82 -2.05
N TYR A 91 22.81 6.70 -2.48
CA TYR A 91 23.17 7.91 -1.74
C TYR A 91 22.35 9.13 -2.15
N ASN A 92 22.08 9.30 -3.45
CA ASN A 92 21.37 10.47 -3.99
C ASN A 92 20.10 10.10 -4.77
N GLY A 93 19.78 8.81 -4.88
CA GLY A 93 18.61 8.34 -5.59
C GLY A 93 17.31 8.70 -4.90
N THR A 94 16.23 8.66 -5.67
CA THR A 94 14.87 9.01 -5.20
C THR A 94 13.88 7.86 -5.39
N GLY A 95 14.37 6.63 -5.63
CA GLY A 95 13.54 5.45 -5.81
C GLY A 95 12.93 4.96 -4.51
N GLY A 96 12.01 4.00 -4.63
CA GLY A 96 11.36 3.35 -3.49
C GLY A 96 12.34 2.66 -2.55
N ASN A 97 13.43 2.11 -3.07
CA ASN A 97 14.52 1.55 -2.26
C ASN A 97 15.25 2.62 -1.43
N ASN A 98 15.40 3.85 -1.94
CA ASN A 98 15.98 4.96 -1.16
C ASN A 98 15.02 5.41 -0.05
N ILE A 99 13.72 5.54 -0.37
CA ILE A 99 12.68 5.89 0.59
C ILE A 99 12.61 4.82 1.69
N ALA A 100 12.54 3.54 1.33
CA ALA A 100 12.50 2.42 2.27
C ALA A 100 13.72 2.44 3.22
N LEU A 101 14.93 2.64 2.67
CA LEU A 101 16.13 2.73 3.48
C LEU A 101 16.10 3.94 4.44
N GLN A 102 15.66 5.11 3.96
CA GLN A 102 15.50 6.31 4.80
C GLN A 102 14.51 6.06 5.93
N LEU A 103 13.33 5.51 5.64
CA LEU A 103 12.29 5.22 6.61
C LEU A 103 12.78 4.25 7.69
N VAL A 104 13.46 3.17 7.31
CA VAL A 104 14.03 2.22 8.28
C VAL A 104 15.11 2.89 9.14
N MET A 105 16.01 3.66 8.55
CA MET A 105 17.07 4.35 9.28
C MET A 105 16.54 5.40 10.25
N ASP A 106 15.46 6.09 9.91
CA ASP A 106 14.83 7.08 10.79
C ASP A 106 13.93 6.42 11.83
N GLY A 107 13.21 5.34 11.50
CA GLY A 107 12.45 4.54 12.46
C GLY A 107 13.36 3.99 13.57
N MET A 108 14.56 3.51 13.24
CA MET A 108 15.56 3.10 14.24
C MET A 108 15.96 4.22 15.21
N LYS A 109 15.91 5.49 14.78
CA LYS A 109 16.23 6.66 15.63
C LYS A 109 15.04 7.10 16.48
N LEU A 110 13.82 6.91 15.98
CA LEU A 110 12.57 7.37 16.59
C LEU A 110 12.01 6.39 17.62
N GLN A 111 12.21 5.08 17.41
CA GLN A 111 11.66 4.05 18.29
C GLN A 111 12.13 4.21 19.75
N PRO A 112 11.31 3.79 20.74
CA PRO A 112 11.69 3.82 22.15
C PRO A 112 12.87 2.88 22.47
N CYS A 113 13.43 3.03 23.67
CA CYS A 113 14.43 2.10 24.18
C CYS A 113 13.79 0.74 24.52
N GLY A 114 14.40 -0.36 24.06
CA GLY A 114 13.85 -1.71 24.23
C GLY A 114 12.53 -1.93 23.48
N PRO A 115 12.44 -1.64 22.18
CA PRO A 115 11.21 -1.71 21.41
C PRO A 115 10.78 -3.15 21.14
N GLY A 116 9.47 -3.36 21.00
CA GLY A 116 8.91 -4.54 20.32
C GLY A 116 8.67 -4.28 18.82
N PHE A 117 8.00 -5.23 18.16
CA PHE A 117 7.72 -5.13 16.72
C PHE A 117 6.76 -3.98 16.39
N VAL A 118 5.70 -3.81 17.18
CA VAL A 118 4.72 -2.73 16.99
C VAL A 118 5.39 -1.38 17.18
N ASP A 119 6.26 -1.22 18.19
CA ASP A 119 7.05 0.00 18.38
C ASP A 119 7.93 0.31 17.15
N GLY A 120 8.57 -0.71 16.57
CA GLY A 120 9.40 -0.55 15.36
C GLY A 120 8.59 -0.13 14.14
N ARG A 121 7.41 -0.73 13.93
CA ARG A 121 6.49 -0.36 12.84
C ARG A 121 5.99 1.08 13.01
N ASP A 122 5.55 1.42 14.21
CA ASP A 122 4.99 2.75 14.49
C ASP A 122 6.04 3.84 14.36
N ALA A 123 7.30 3.55 14.71
CA ALA A 123 8.42 4.46 14.47
C ALA A 123 8.72 4.67 12.97
N ILE A 124 8.51 3.65 12.12
CA ILE A 124 8.63 3.77 10.66
C ILE A 124 7.48 4.61 10.08
N LEU A 125 6.25 4.42 10.58
CA LEU A 125 5.11 5.27 10.22
C LEU A 125 5.33 6.73 10.64
N GLU A 126 5.92 6.96 11.82
CA GLU A 126 6.30 8.30 12.28
C GLU A 126 7.40 8.91 11.39
N ALA A 127 8.40 8.12 11.00
CA ALA A 127 9.43 8.55 10.06
C ALA A 127 8.81 9.01 8.73
N ASP A 128 7.79 8.31 8.23
CA ASP A 128 7.09 8.70 7.01
C ASP A 128 6.28 9.99 7.17
N ALA A 129 5.59 10.14 8.31
CA ALA A 129 4.85 11.35 8.64
C ALA A 129 5.78 12.58 8.67
N LEU A 130 6.98 12.44 9.22
CA LEU A 130 7.95 13.53 9.38
C LEU A 130 8.70 13.86 8.08
N SER A 131 9.17 12.85 7.34
CA SER A 131 10.03 13.06 6.17
C SER A 131 9.26 13.21 4.87
N ASN A 132 8.09 12.54 4.75
CA ASN A 132 7.33 12.46 3.51
C ASN A 132 5.88 12.97 3.67
N GLY A 133 5.53 13.53 4.83
CA GLY A 133 4.17 14.01 5.10
C GLY A 133 3.11 12.90 5.15
N GLY A 134 3.52 11.66 5.41
CA GLY A 134 2.61 10.51 5.47
C GLY A 134 2.21 9.94 4.10
N ALA A 135 2.95 10.28 3.04
CA ALA A 135 2.62 9.86 1.68
C ALA A 135 2.61 8.33 1.49
N ASN A 136 3.35 7.59 2.32
CA ASN A 136 3.50 6.14 2.20
C ASN A 136 2.70 5.36 3.25
N TYR A 137 1.88 6.06 4.05
CA TYR A 137 1.16 5.50 5.19
C TYR A 137 0.46 4.16 4.88
N CYS A 138 -0.29 4.09 3.78
CA CYS A 138 -1.00 2.86 3.42
C CYS A 138 -0.11 1.77 2.83
N LEU A 139 0.98 2.11 2.14
CA LEU A 139 1.96 1.11 1.68
C LEU A 139 2.63 0.43 2.88
N ILE A 140 3.04 1.23 3.86
CA ILE A 140 3.65 0.74 5.10
C ILE A 140 2.67 -0.15 5.85
N TRP A 141 1.43 0.30 6.07
CA TRP A 141 0.41 -0.50 6.75
C TRP A 141 0.13 -1.82 6.04
N ASN A 142 -0.05 -1.79 4.72
CA ASN A 142 -0.34 -2.99 3.94
C ASN A 142 0.81 -4.00 4.02
N ALA A 143 2.07 -3.55 3.92
CA ALA A 143 3.23 -4.42 4.03
C ALA A 143 3.33 -5.12 5.39
N PHE A 144 3.21 -4.37 6.48
CA PHE A 144 3.28 -4.94 7.84
C PHE A 144 2.07 -5.83 8.15
N ALA A 145 0.86 -5.41 7.77
CA ALA A 145 -0.35 -6.19 7.95
C ALA A 145 -0.30 -7.52 7.18
N ARG A 146 0.26 -7.55 5.96
CA ARG A 146 0.44 -8.78 5.14
C ARG A 146 1.20 -9.87 5.90
N ARG A 147 2.11 -9.48 6.80
CA ARG A 147 2.95 -10.37 7.61
C ARG A 147 2.49 -10.46 9.08
N GLY A 148 1.25 -10.09 9.38
CA GLY A 148 0.65 -10.26 10.71
C GLY A 148 0.96 -9.15 11.72
N LEU A 149 1.53 -8.02 11.29
CA LEU A 149 1.80 -6.85 12.15
C LEU A 149 0.86 -5.68 11.83
N GLY A 150 -0.41 -5.98 11.59
CA GLY A 150 -1.49 -5.03 11.28
C GLY A 150 -1.95 -4.19 12.47
N LEU A 151 -2.99 -3.38 12.24
CA LEU A 151 -3.44 -2.32 13.14
C LEU A 151 -3.76 -2.86 14.55
N SER A 152 -4.47 -3.98 14.64
CA SER A 152 -4.85 -4.57 15.92
C SER A 152 -3.82 -5.55 16.50
N ALA A 153 -2.64 -5.70 15.86
CA ALA A 153 -1.58 -6.55 16.37
C ALA A 153 -1.08 -6.04 17.73
N SER A 154 -0.87 -6.95 18.67
CA SER A 154 -0.35 -6.65 20.00
C SER A 154 1.06 -7.23 20.12
N GLN A 155 2.01 -6.43 20.56
CA GLN A 155 3.37 -6.93 20.77
C GLN A 155 3.61 -7.60 22.12
N GLY A 156 2.70 -7.43 23.10
CA GLY A 156 2.94 -7.85 24.47
C GLY A 156 4.16 -7.16 25.08
N SER A 157 4.94 -7.89 25.89
CA SER A 157 6.21 -7.42 26.43
C SER A 157 7.34 -7.55 25.40
N PRO A 158 8.16 -6.52 25.16
CA PRO A 158 9.34 -6.61 24.27
C PRO A 158 10.36 -7.70 24.66
N SER A 159 10.31 -8.18 25.90
CA SER A 159 11.15 -9.26 26.42
C SER A 159 10.54 -10.66 26.29
N SER A 160 9.39 -10.78 25.63
CA SER A 160 8.66 -12.03 25.44
C SER A 160 8.32 -12.22 23.96
N ILE A 161 8.37 -13.47 23.52
CA ILE A 161 8.04 -13.87 22.15
C ILE A 161 6.65 -14.54 22.06
N SER A 162 5.95 -14.70 23.19
CA SER A 162 4.79 -15.58 23.28
C SER A 162 3.50 -14.92 23.81
N ASP A 163 3.56 -13.63 24.15
CA ASP A 163 2.43 -12.85 24.68
C ASP A 163 1.91 -11.78 23.70
N GLY A 164 2.48 -11.73 22.50
CA GLY A 164 1.96 -10.96 21.38
C GLY A 164 0.89 -11.72 20.59
N THR A 165 0.10 -10.98 19.81
CA THR A 165 -0.91 -11.51 18.90
C THR A 165 -0.81 -10.83 17.54
N GLU A 166 -0.78 -11.62 16.47
CA GLU A 166 -0.80 -11.09 15.10
C GLU A 166 -2.16 -10.55 14.71
N ALA A 167 -2.15 -9.63 13.75
CA ALA A 167 -3.34 -9.14 13.07
C ALA A 167 -3.01 -8.70 11.65
N PHE A 168 -4.02 -8.72 10.78
CA PHE A 168 -3.88 -8.45 9.35
C PHE A 168 -4.74 -7.26 8.89
N ASP A 169 -5.42 -6.59 9.82
CA ASP A 169 -6.22 -5.41 9.54
C ASP A 169 -5.33 -4.18 9.30
N VAL A 170 -5.83 -3.24 8.51
CA VAL A 170 -5.21 -1.95 8.25
C VAL A 170 -6.20 -0.83 8.64
N PRO A 171 -5.74 0.42 8.81
CA PRO A 171 -6.65 1.54 8.97
C PRO A 171 -7.68 1.61 7.84
N ALA A 172 -8.91 2.03 8.15
CA ALA A 172 -10.02 2.03 7.20
C ALA A 172 -9.74 2.86 5.94
N GLU A 173 -8.93 3.93 6.07
CA GLU A 173 -8.45 4.74 4.96
C GLU A 173 -7.52 3.99 3.99
N CYS A 174 -6.94 2.88 4.41
CA CYS A 174 -6.06 2.02 3.62
C CYS A 174 -6.76 0.78 3.05
N GLU A 175 -7.92 0.37 3.60
CA GLU A 175 -8.76 -0.68 3.02
C GLU A 175 -9.38 -0.25 1.67
N LEU A 176 -9.59 1.05 1.51
CA LEU A 176 -10.01 1.65 0.25
C LEU A 176 -8.76 1.87 -0.61
N GLY A 177 -8.38 0.83 -1.36
CA GLY A 177 -7.18 0.83 -2.19
C GLY A 177 -7.01 2.12 -2.99
N TYR A 178 -5.85 2.77 -2.82
CA TYR A 178 -5.42 3.93 -3.59
C TYR A 178 -5.37 3.66 -5.12
N SER A 179 -5.40 2.38 -5.52
CA SER A 179 -5.55 1.93 -6.91
C SER A 179 -6.91 2.24 -7.54
N ASP A 180 -7.97 2.43 -6.74
CA ASP A 180 -9.29 2.88 -7.23
C ASP A 180 -9.40 4.41 -7.33
N LEU A 181 -8.36 5.15 -6.91
CA LEU A 181 -8.18 6.57 -7.15
C LEU A 181 -7.14 6.84 -8.24
N ASN A 182 -6.98 5.91 -9.18
CA ASN A 182 -6.59 6.33 -10.51
C ASN A 182 -7.69 7.31 -10.96
N PHE A 183 -7.43 8.62 -10.84
CA PHE A 183 -8.20 9.62 -11.56
C PHE A 183 -8.11 9.18 -13.00
N ASP A 184 -9.11 8.44 -13.46
CA ASP A 184 -9.20 8.01 -14.83
C ASP A 184 -9.30 9.32 -15.62
N THR A 185 -8.15 9.82 -16.09
CA THR A 185 -8.09 11.13 -16.75
C THR A 185 -8.85 11.10 -18.07
N ASN A 186 -9.37 9.92 -18.44
CA ASN A 186 -10.33 9.73 -19.50
C ASN A 186 -11.65 10.41 -19.22
N PHE A 187 -12.02 10.74 -17.98
CA PHE A 187 -13.26 11.42 -17.64
C PHE A 187 -13.07 12.62 -16.72
N SER A 188 -13.80 13.70 -17.00
CA SER A 188 -13.89 14.85 -16.09
C SER A 188 -15.33 15.35 -16.03
N ILE A 189 -15.83 15.59 -14.81
CA ILE A 189 -17.19 16.06 -14.57
C ILE A 189 -17.16 17.48 -14.01
N TYR A 190 -17.75 18.43 -14.73
CA TYR A 190 -17.72 19.85 -14.35
C TYR A 190 -18.96 20.64 -14.84
N PRO A 191 -19.36 21.71 -14.15
CA PRO A 191 -18.80 22.20 -12.90
C PRO A 191 -19.14 21.25 -11.75
N ASN A 192 -18.23 21.11 -10.80
CA ASN A 192 -18.46 20.38 -9.56
C ASN A 192 -17.80 21.18 -8.42
N PRO A 193 -18.56 21.81 -7.51
CA PRO A 193 -20.03 21.74 -7.35
C PRO A 193 -20.85 22.32 -8.51
N SER A 194 -22.06 21.78 -8.73
CA SER A 194 -23.00 22.18 -9.79
C SER A 194 -24.32 22.72 -9.21
N LYS A 195 -25.03 23.52 -10.00
CA LYS A 195 -26.43 23.92 -9.76
C LYS A 195 -27.44 23.02 -10.48
N GLY A 196 -27.01 21.85 -10.94
CA GLY A 196 -27.86 20.88 -11.63
C GLY A 196 -27.41 20.54 -13.05
N VAL A 197 -26.69 21.40 -13.75
CA VAL A 197 -26.20 21.09 -15.11
C VAL A 197 -24.71 20.73 -15.01
N ILE A 198 -24.35 19.53 -15.47
CA ILE A 198 -22.97 19.03 -15.49
C ILE A 198 -22.58 18.63 -16.91
N ASN A 199 -21.29 18.75 -17.19
CA ASN A 199 -20.66 18.24 -18.39
C ASN A 199 -19.74 17.09 -18.01
N ILE A 200 -19.79 16.03 -18.79
CA ILE A 200 -18.88 14.89 -18.71
C ILE A 200 -18.01 14.98 -19.97
N ALA A 201 -16.77 15.43 -19.81
CA ALA A 201 -15.80 15.39 -20.89
C ALA A 201 -15.09 14.05 -20.85
N SER A 202 -14.93 13.42 -22.02
CA SER A 202 -14.21 12.17 -22.16
C SER A 202 -13.06 12.27 -23.17
N LYS A 203 -11.93 11.62 -22.87
CA LYS A 203 -10.82 11.42 -23.82
C LYS A 203 -10.99 10.16 -24.67
N VAL A 204 -11.99 9.33 -24.36
CA VAL A 204 -12.29 8.08 -25.05
C VAL A 204 -13.69 8.14 -25.63
N ASN A 205 -13.86 7.62 -26.84
CA ASN A 205 -15.18 7.53 -27.46
C ASN A 205 -15.80 6.19 -27.07
N LEU A 206 -16.90 6.24 -26.33
CA LEU A 206 -17.55 5.06 -25.75
C LEU A 206 -18.81 4.67 -26.52
N GLY A 207 -19.26 5.49 -27.46
CA GLY A 207 -20.58 5.32 -28.07
C GLY A 207 -21.68 5.40 -27.01
N ASP A 208 -22.72 4.58 -27.17
CA ASP A 208 -23.88 4.57 -26.27
C ASP A 208 -23.51 4.01 -24.89
N THR A 209 -23.53 4.90 -23.90
CA THR A 209 -23.04 4.69 -22.53
C THR A 209 -24.14 4.98 -21.54
N ASN A 210 -24.26 4.18 -20.48
CA ASN A 210 -25.21 4.46 -19.41
C ASN A 210 -24.58 5.40 -18.37
N VAL A 211 -25.27 6.51 -18.07
CA VAL A 211 -24.89 7.45 -17.01
C VAL A 211 -25.96 7.42 -15.93
N ALA A 212 -25.57 7.00 -14.73
CA ALA A 212 -26.41 6.98 -13.55
C ALA A 212 -25.89 7.93 -12.48
N ILE A 213 -26.80 8.57 -11.73
CA ILE A 213 -26.44 9.32 -10.51
C ILE A 213 -27.08 8.62 -9.33
N VAL A 214 -26.28 8.35 -8.31
CA VAL A 214 -26.65 7.59 -7.12
C VAL A 214 -26.51 8.48 -5.89
N ASP A 215 -27.49 8.43 -4.99
CA ASP A 215 -27.39 9.12 -3.70
C ASP A 215 -26.50 8.35 -2.70
N ILE A 216 -26.21 8.96 -1.55
CA ILE A 216 -25.36 8.36 -0.51
C ILE A 216 -25.89 7.03 0.07
N ASN A 217 -27.18 6.74 -0.13
CA ASN A 217 -27.81 5.51 0.34
C ASN A 217 -27.79 4.42 -0.75
N GLY A 218 -27.11 4.65 -1.88
CA GLY A 218 -27.01 3.70 -2.98
C GLY A 218 -28.22 3.67 -3.92
N ARG A 219 -29.19 4.58 -3.76
CA ARG A 219 -30.37 4.65 -4.64
C ARG A 219 -30.04 5.44 -5.91
N VAL A 220 -30.37 4.86 -7.06
CA VAL A 220 -30.28 5.54 -8.36
C VAL A 220 -31.35 6.62 -8.44
N VAL A 221 -30.93 7.88 -8.51
CA VAL A 221 -31.80 9.07 -8.58
C VAL A 221 -31.85 9.68 -9.98
N TYR A 222 -30.95 9.27 -10.87
CA TYR A 222 -30.93 9.64 -12.28
C TYR A 222 -30.35 8.49 -13.09
N ASN A 223 -30.88 8.24 -14.29
CA ASN A 223 -30.36 7.23 -15.20
C ASN A 223 -30.67 7.62 -16.65
N GLN A 224 -29.66 7.72 -17.51
CA GLN A 224 -29.84 8.01 -18.93
C GLN A 224 -28.74 7.37 -19.77
N THR A 225 -29.13 6.77 -20.90
CA THR A 225 -28.18 6.36 -21.94
C THR A 225 -27.84 7.55 -22.82
N VAL A 226 -26.54 7.84 -22.95
CA VAL A 226 -26.00 8.94 -23.74
C VAL A 226 -24.84 8.48 -24.59
N THR A 227 -24.71 9.05 -25.79
CA THR A 227 -23.56 8.77 -26.66
C THR A 227 -22.38 9.66 -26.23
N ILE A 228 -21.36 9.08 -25.59
CA ILE A 228 -20.18 9.81 -25.14
C ILE A 228 -19.10 9.77 -26.21
N GLY A 229 -18.97 10.88 -26.94
CA GLY A 229 -17.87 11.15 -27.87
C GLY A 229 -16.72 11.91 -27.19
N ASN A 230 -16.84 13.24 -27.14
CA ASN A 230 -15.87 14.12 -26.45
C ASN A 230 -16.48 14.82 -25.23
N LEU A 231 -17.75 15.20 -25.30
CA LEU A 231 -18.44 15.97 -24.29
C LEU A 231 -19.93 15.62 -24.31
N VAL A 232 -20.51 15.36 -23.15
CA VAL A 232 -21.96 15.25 -22.98
C VAL A 232 -22.42 16.12 -21.83
N THR A 233 -23.57 16.77 -21.98
CA THR A 233 -24.20 17.56 -20.92
C THR A 233 -25.37 16.79 -20.33
N ILE A 234 -25.40 16.70 -19.00
CA ILE A 234 -26.44 16.04 -18.23
C ILE A 234 -27.17 17.10 -17.39
N ASP A 235 -28.51 17.09 -17.49
CA ASP A 235 -29.38 17.92 -16.66
C ASP A 235 -29.87 17.13 -15.44
N ALA A 236 -29.21 17.39 -14.32
CA ALA A 236 -29.52 16.91 -12.98
C ALA A 236 -30.15 18.01 -12.10
N SER A 237 -30.74 19.06 -12.68
CA SER A 237 -31.37 20.18 -11.94
C SER A 237 -32.55 19.78 -11.05
N LYS A 238 -33.10 18.58 -11.26
CA LYS A 238 -34.16 18.00 -10.43
C LYS A 238 -33.64 17.34 -9.14
N LEU A 239 -32.33 17.19 -8.99
CA LEU A 239 -31.74 16.66 -7.77
C LEU A 239 -31.73 17.72 -6.67
N THR A 240 -31.99 17.30 -5.44
CA THR A 240 -31.85 18.15 -4.26
C THR A 240 -30.37 18.48 -3.99
N THR A 241 -30.11 19.57 -3.27
CA THR A 241 -28.77 19.89 -2.76
C THR A 241 -28.20 18.70 -1.95
N GLY A 242 -27.00 18.24 -2.29
CA GLY A 242 -26.44 17.04 -1.69
C GLY A 242 -25.18 16.51 -2.38
N ILE A 243 -24.65 15.42 -1.83
CA ILE A 243 -23.53 14.66 -2.39
C ILE A 243 -24.09 13.43 -3.11
N TYR A 244 -23.56 13.17 -4.30
CA TYR A 244 -23.95 12.08 -5.18
C TYR A 244 -22.70 11.40 -5.77
N ILE A 245 -22.90 10.21 -6.33
CA ILE A 245 -21.90 9.49 -7.13
C ILE A 245 -22.45 9.39 -8.56
N VAL A 246 -21.72 9.93 -9.53
CA VAL A 246 -21.98 9.70 -10.95
C VAL A 246 -21.26 8.42 -11.36
N LYS A 247 -22.01 7.49 -11.93
CA LYS A 247 -21.51 6.25 -12.52
C LYS A 247 -21.65 6.30 -14.03
N ILE A 248 -20.57 6.05 -14.74
CA ILE A 248 -20.51 5.96 -16.20
C ILE A 248 -20.16 4.52 -16.52
N ASP A 249 -21.02 3.83 -17.26
CA ASP A 249 -20.88 2.42 -17.61
C ASP A 249 -21.04 2.25 -19.13
N GLY A 250 -19.92 2.02 -19.82
CA GLY A 250 -19.85 1.95 -21.27
C GLY A 250 -18.88 0.89 -21.75
N GLY A 251 -19.41 -0.22 -22.27
CA GLY A 251 -18.62 -1.33 -22.81
C GLY A 251 -17.67 -1.93 -21.77
N ASN A 252 -16.37 -1.64 -21.90
CA ASN A 252 -15.31 -2.10 -21.00
C ASN A 252 -14.89 -1.05 -19.95
N TYR A 253 -15.53 0.12 -19.93
CA TYR A 253 -15.16 1.23 -19.04
C TYR A 253 -16.24 1.46 -17.99
N THR A 254 -15.84 1.41 -16.73
CA THR A 254 -16.65 1.82 -15.59
C THR A 254 -15.93 2.94 -14.86
N HIS A 255 -16.57 4.09 -14.72
CA HIS A 255 -16.01 5.24 -14.01
C HIS A 255 -16.99 5.76 -12.96
N ASN A 256 -16.49 6.03 -11.75
CA ASN A 256 -17.26 6.62 -10.66
C ASN A 256 -16.64 7.96 -10.26
N SER A 257 -17.46 8.99 -10.11
CA SER A 257 -16.98 10.32 -9.68
C SER A 257 -17.95 10.98 -8.70
N LYS A 258 -17.41 11.68 -7.71
CA LYS A 258 -18.21 12.44 -6.75
C LYS A 258 -18.82 13.66 -7.42
N LEU A 259 -20.11 13.91 -7.19
CA LEU A 259 -20.82 15.11 -7.61
C LEU A 259 -21.44 15.84 -6.42
N ILE A 260 -21.31 17.16 -6.38
CA ILE A 260 -21.91 18.02 -5.36
C ILE A 260 -22.94 18.91 -6.06
N ILE A 261 -24.22 18.78 -5.71
CA ILE A 261 -25.30 19.69 -6.15
C ILE A 261 -25.52 20.74 -5.06
N ARG A 262 -25.56 22.02 -5.44
CA ARG A 262 -25.85 23.18 -4.58
C ARG A 262 -27.15 23.85 -4.96
#